data_AF-A0A1Q7QNE0-F1
#
_entry.id   AF-A0A1Q7QNE0-F1
#
_cell.length_a   1.000
_cell.length_b   1.000
_cell.length_c   1.000
_cell.angle_alpha   90.00
_cell.angle_beta   90.00
_cell.angle_gamma   90.00
#
_symmetry.space_group_name_H-M   'P 1'
#
loop_
_entity.id
_entity.type
_entity.pdbx_description
1 polymer ?
#
loop_
_entity_poly.entity_id
_entity_poly.type
_entity_poly.pdbx_seq_one_letter_code
_entity_poly.pdbx_strand_id
1 'polypeptide(L)'
;MISLQVNGKKVELDQPTSLLDYLERLGVNPRTVAVEHNGEIIPRTSFTRVTFRDGDTVEIVRMVGGGSRPSPQIPLPDGERVPG
;
A
#
# COMPACT_ATOMS: atom_id res chain seq x y z
N MET A 1 14.94 -23.33 0.31
CA MET A 1 14.03 -22.67 -0.64
C MET A 1 12.70 -22.45 0.04
N ILE A 2 12.11 -21.28 -0.18
CA ILE A 2 10.81 -20.85 0.32
C ILE A 2 9.95 -20.57 -0.90
N SER A 3 8.85 -21.31 -1.05
CA SER A 3 7.87 -21.11 -2.11
C SER A 3 6.67 -20.37 -1.54
N LEU A 4 6.32 -19.23 -2.11
CA LEU A 4 5.20 -18.39 -1.67
C LEU A 4 4.43 -17.85 -2.87
N GLN A 5 3.27 -17.23 -2.61
CA GLN A 5 2.52 -16.48 -3.60
C GLN A 5 2.64 -14.98 -3.31
N VAL A 6 2.95 -14.20 -4.34
CA VAL A 6 2.97 -12.73 -4.28
C VAL A 6 2.10 -12.19 -5.40
N ASN A 7 1.05 -11.44 -5.08
CA ASN A 7 0.08 -10.90 -6.05
C ASN A 7 -0.46 -12.01 -6.98
N GLY A 8 -0.81 -13.15 -6.39
CA GLY A 8 -1.25 -14.36 -7.11
C GLY A 8 -0.18 -15.07 -7.97
N LYS A 9 1.08 -14.64 -7.97
CA LYS A 9 2.18 -15.30 -8.72
C LYS A 9 3.06 -16.12 -7.79
N LYS A 10 3.44 -17.33 -8.22
CA LYS A 10 4.42 -18.15 -7.49
C LYS A 10 5.80 -17.49 -7.51
N VAL A 11 6.41 -17.36 -6.35
CA VAL A 11 7.75 -16.82 -6.12
C VAL A 11 8.55 -17.84 -5.32
N GLU A 12 9.82 -18.00 -5.65
CA GLU A 12 10.76 -18.85 -4.91
C GLU A 12 11.91 -17.99 -4.39
N LEU A 13 12.24 -18.16 -3.10
CA LEU A 13 13.32 -17.46 -2.43
C LEU A 13 14.33 -18.46 -1.88
N ASP A 14 15.61 -18.23 -2.12
CA ASP A 14 16.68 -19.14 -1.70
C ASP A 14 16.90 -19.11 -0.18
N GLN A 15 16.61 -17.98 0.44
CA GLN A 15 16.82 -17.72 1.86
C GLN A 15 15.63 -16.99 2.50
N PRO A 16 15.45 -17.08 3.82
CA PRO A 16 14.52 -16.21 4.55
C PRO A 16 14.76 -14.75 4.19
N THR A 17 13.70 -14.07 3.75
CA THR A 17 13.76 -12.68 3.29
C THR A 17 12.67 -11.91 4.01
N SER A 18 13.02 -10.74 4.55
CA SER A 18 12.02 -9.87 5.17
C SER A 18 11.12 -9.23 4.11
N LEU A 19 9.91 -8.83 4.52
CA LEU A 19 9.01 -8.10 3.64
C LEU A 19 9.66 -6.80 3.12
N LEU A 20 10.40 -6.09 3.98
CA LEU A 20 11.11 -4.88 3.57
C LEU A 20 12.18 -5.17 2.51
N ASP A 21 13.07 -6.14 2.76
CA ASP A 21 14.15 -6.48 1.81
C ASP A 21 13.57 -6.92 0.47
N TYR A 22 12.45 -7.64 0.48
CA TYR A 22 11.79 -8.06 -0.74
C TYR A 22 11.21 -6.88 -1.52
N LEU A 23 10.57 -5.92 -0.85
CA LEU A 23 10.08 -4.69 -1.49
C LEU A 23 11.22 -3.87 -2.10
N GLU A 24 12.35 -3.77 -1.40
CA GLU A 24 13.55 -3.08 -1.88
C GLU A 24 14.15 -3.77 -3.11
N ARG A 25 14.22 -5.11 -3.12
CA ARG A 25 14.66 -5.89 -4.30
C ARG A 25 13.75 -5.70 -5.51
N LEU A 26 12.45 -5.50 -5.29
CA LEU A 26 11.49 -5.18 -6.35
C LEU A 26 11.58 -3.71 -6.82
N GLY A 27 12.42 -2.88 -6.19
CA GLY A 27 12.51 -1.45 -6.48
C GLY A 27 11.23 -0.68 -6.12
N VAL A 28 10.42 -1.22 -5.20
CA VAL A 28 9.16 -0.63 -4.78
C VAL A 28 9.41 0.19 -3.51
N ASN A 29 8.99 1.45 -3.53
CA ASN A 29 9.02 2.26 -2.32
C ASN A 29 8.01 1.71 -1.31
N PRO A 30 8.43 1.25 -0.11
CA PRO A 30 7.51 0.80 0.94
C PRO A 30 6.52 1.90 1.32
N ARG A 31 6.84 3.17 1.02
CA ARG A 31 5.98 4.29 1.29
C ARG A 31 4.78 4.44 0.37
N THR A 32 4.77 3.76 -0.76
CA THR A 32 3.71 3.88 -1.78
C THR A 32 2.83 2.64 -1.86
N VAL A 33 3.01 1.69 -0.95
CA VAL A 33 2.27 0.42 -0.96
C VAL A 33 1.59 0.13 0.37
N ALA A 34 0.52 -0.66 0.29
CA ALA A 34 -0.04 -1.43 1.38
C ALA A 34 0.28 -2.91 1.14
N VAL A 35 0.49 -3.67 2.22
CA VAL A 35 0.80 -5.09 2.15
C VAL A 35 -0.16 -5.88 3.02
N GLU A 36 -0.74 -6.92 2.45
CA GLU A 36 -1.46 -7.97 3.15
C GLU A 36 -0.58 -9.22 3.18
N HIS A 37 -0.47 -9.88 4.33
CA HIS A 37 0.27 -11.13 4.52
C HIS A 37 -0.66 -12.14 5.16
N ASN A 38 -0.94 -13.24 4.46
CA ASN A 38 -1.82 -14.33 4.91
C ASN A 38 -3.22 -13.85 5.39
N GLY A 39 -3.78 -12.83 4.73
CA GLY A 39 -5.08 -12.25 5.10
C GLY A 39 -5.00 -11.11 6.13
N GLU A 40 -3.81 -10.76 6.62
CA GLU A 40 -3.61 -9.69 7.61
C GLU A 40 -2.90 -8.49 6.98
N ILE A 41 -3.48 -7.29 7.14
CA ILE A 41 -2.85 -6.04 6.69
C ILE A 41 -1.69 -5.70 7.61
N ILE A 42 -0.48 -5.67 7.06
CA ILE A 42 0.73 -5.42 7.83
C ILE A 42 0.97 -3.91 7.96
N PRO A 43 1.09 -3.38 9.19
CA PRO A 43 1.54 -2.01 9.39
C PRO A 43 2.96 -1.81 8.84
N ARG A 44 3.22 -0.67 8.22
CA ARG A 44 4.53 -0.38 7.59
C ARG A 44 5.70 -0.41 8.57
N THR A 45 5.48 -0.07 9.83
CA THR A 45 6.48 -0.18 10.91
C THR A 45 6.86 -1.63 11.22
N SER A 46 6.05 -2.60 10.81
CA SER A 46 6.25 -4.03 11.00
C SER A 46 6.90 -4.71 9.79
N PHE A 47 7.12 -4.02 8.66
CA PHE A 47 7.70 -4.63 7.46
C PHE A 47 9.08 -5.26 7.69
N THR A 48 9.89 -4.68 8.60
CA THR A 48 11.19 -5.24 9.00
C THR A 48 11.10 -6.49 9.87
N ARG A 49 9.93 -6.73 10.48
CA ARG A 49 9.70 -7.84 11.42
C ARG A 49 9.04 -9.04 10.75
N VAL A 50 8.38 -8.83 9.62
CA VAL A 50 7.75 -9.90 8.84
C VAL A 50 8.81 -10.54 7.96
N THR A 51 9.02 -11.84 8.16
CA THR A 51 9.91 -12.68 7.34
C THR A 51 9.06 -13.72 6.65
N PHE A 52 9.24 -13.88 5.33
CA PHE A 52 8.48 -14.86 4.57
C PHE A 52 8.82 -16.29 4.95
N ARG A 53 7.80 -17.13 4.88
CA ARG A 53 7.83 -18.57 5.14
C ARG A 53 7.22 -19.31 3.96
N ASP A 54 7.50 -20.61 3.92
CA ASP A 54 6.97 -21.47 2.88
C ASP A 54 5.45 -21.55 2.98
N GLY A 55 4.79 -21.44 1.83
CA GLY A 55 3.33 -21.42 1.72
C GLY A 55 2.65 -20.05 1.96
N ASP A 56 3.42 -19.00 2.26
CA ASP A 56 2.84 -17.68 2.50
C ASP A 56 2.12 -17.11 1.27
N THR A 57 1.11 -16.30 1.50
CA THR A 57 0.42 -15.50 0.48
C THR A 57 0.56 -14.02 0.82
N VAL A 58 1.03 -13.22 -0.13
CA VAL A 58 1.35 -11.80 0.07
C VAL A 58 0.73 -10.98 -1.06
N GLU A 59 -0.09 -10.00 -0.69
CA GLU A 59 -0.63 -9.03 -1.65
C GLU A 59 0.02 -7.67 -1.42
N ILE A 60 0.59 -7.08 -2.46
CA ILE A 60 1.31 -5.80 -2.46
C ILE A 60 0.60 -4.86 -3.42
N VAL A 61 -0.16 -3.93 -2.86
CA VAL A 61 -1.00 -3.00 -3.63
C VAL A 61 -0.40 -1.60 -3.58
N ARG A 62 -0.22 -0.97 -4.75
CA ARG A 62 0.18 0.44 -4.83
C ARG A 62 -0.99 1.34 -4.47
N MET A 63 -0.75 2.24 -3.53
CA MET A 63 -1.71 3.30 -3.19
C MET A 63 -1.65 4.37 -4.28
N VAL A 64 -2.69 4.49 -5.09
CA VAL A 64 -2.87 5.63 -5.99
C VAL A 64 -3.39 6.81 -5.17
N GLY A 65 -2.62 7.90 -5.11
CA GLY A 65 -3.10 9.14 -4.50
C GLY A 65 -4.21 9.74 -5.37
N GLY A 66 -5.45 9.65 -4.91
CA GLY A 66 -6.61 10.14 -5.67
C GLY A 66 -7.85 10.34 -4.81
N GLY A 67 -7.68 10.84 -3.59
CA GLY A 67 -8.78 11.28 -2.75
C GLY A 67 -8.96 12.79 -2.85
N SER A 68 -9.39 13.32 -4.00
CA SER A 68 -10.02 14.63 -4.02
C SER A 68 -11.35 14.48 -3.27
N ARG A 69 -11.34 14.77 -1.97
CA ARG A 69 -12.57 15.26 -1.34
C ARG A 69 -12.99 16.47 -2.16
N PRO A 70 -14.15 16.52 -2.83
CA PRO A 70 -14.66 17.81 -3.23
C PRO A 70 -14.80 18.61 -1.93
N SER A 71 -13.99 19.65 -1.79
CA SER A 71 -14.27 20.70 -0.82
C SER A 71 -15.72 21.13 -1.07
N PRO A 72 -16.60 21.14 -0.05
CA PRO A 72 -17.96 21.61 -0.26
C PRO A 72 -17.86 23.05 -0.76
N GLN A 73 -18.22 23.25 -2.02
CA GLN A 73 -18.31 24.58 -2.59
C GLN A 73 -19.55 25.20 -1.96
N ILE A 74 -19.35 25.91 -0.85
CA ILE A 74 -20.37 26.78 -0.27
C ILE A 74 -20.68 27.82 -1.37
N PRO A 75 -21.91 27.89 -1.91
CA PRO A 75 -22.26 28.95 -2.83
C PRO A 75 -22.05 30.29 -2.12
N LEU A 76 -21.27 31.19 -2.72
CA LEU A 76 -21.23 32.58 -2.27
C LEU A 76 -22.66 33.15 -2.41
N PRO A 77 -23.21 33.83 -1.39
CA PRO A 77 -24.50 34.48 -1.53
C PRO A 77 -24.45 35.50 -2.67
N ASP A 78 -25.48 35.51 -3.50
CA ASP A 78 -25.63 36.46 -4.61
C ASP A 78 -25.46 37.89 -4.07
N GLY A 79 -24.51 38.61 -4.68
CA GLY A 79 -24.07 39.92 -4.22
C GLY A 79 -25.23 40.87 -3.95
N GLU A 80 -25.22 41.45 -2.76
CA GLU A 80 -25.99 42.63 -2.40
C GLU A 80 -25.85 43.69 -3.50
N ARG A 81 -26.97 44.01 -4.16
CA ARG A 81 -27.08 45.28 -4.90
C ARG A 81 -27.15 46.39 -3.85
N VAL A 82 -26.07 47.13 -3.70
CA VAL A 82 -26.09 48.46 -3.07
C VAL A 82 -26.80 49.43 -4.03
N PRO A 83 -27.96 50.02 -3.68
CA PRO A 83 -28.49 51.15 -4.42
C PRO A 83 -27.80 52.43 -3.95
N GLY A 84 -27.26 53.19 -4.90
CA GLY A 84 -26.95 54.61 -4.74
C GLY A 84 -28.15 55.48 -5.04
#